data_AF-A0A353WHM3-F1
#
_entry.id   AF-A0A353WHM3-F1
#
_cell.length_a   1.000
_cell.length_b   1.000
_cell.length_c   1.000
_cell.angle_alpha   90.00
_cell.angle_beta   90.00
_cell.angle_gamma   90.00
#
_symmetry.space_group_name_H-M   'P 1'
#
loop_
_entity.id
_entity.type
_entity.pdbx_description
1 polymer ?
#
loop_
_entity_poly.entity_id
_entity_poly.type
_entity_poly.pdbx_seq_one_letter_code
_entity_poly.pdbx_strand_id
1 'polypeptide(L)'
;TQTVIANITQHTETGDHTVVTLNGHHEITADMISNTEFTPDNTLMLQAKLHEETLSQLIDRAYQNDCAITMNMAPVKKLDKSLISKLDLLVINEHEALDILNIYKISNNKRNEDSAQDIASYFGV
;
A
#
# COMPACT_ATOMS: atom_id res chain seq x y z
N THR A 1 5.48 6.80 16.56
CA THR A 1 4.48 5.83 16.08
C THR A 1 5.21 4.61 15.57
N GLN A 2 4.89 3.40 16.05
CA GLN A 2 5.48 2.16 15.52
C GLN A 2 4.87 1.85 14.14
N THR A 3 5.70 1.36 13.22
CA THR A 3 5.28 0.83 11.92
C THR A 3 5.30 -0.68 12.05
N VAL A 4 4.20 -1.31 11.66
CA VAL A 4 4.07 -2.77 11.63
C VAL A 4 3.77 -3.15 10.20
N ILE A 5 4.59 -4.01 9.60
CA ILE A 5 4.24 -4.68 8.34
C ILE A 5 3.51 -5.96 8.71
N ALA A 6 2.36 -6.20 8.10
CA ALA A 6 1.61 -7.43 8.29
C ALA A 6 1.45 -8.12 6.92
N ASN A 7 2.00 -9.33 6.77
CA ASN A 7 1.61 -10.22 5.69
C ASN A 7 0.38 -10.99 6.15
N ILE A 8 -0.67 -11.02 5.33
CA ILE A 8 -1.88 -11.79 5.60
C ILE A 8 -2.01 -12.85 4.51
N THR A 9 -1.87 -14.11 4.89
CA THR A 9 -2.09 -15.28 4.03
C THR A 9 -3.46 -15.86 4.33
N GLN A 10 -4.26 -16.08 3.30
CA GLN A 10 -5.52 -16.82 3.43
C GLN A 10 -5.34 -18.25 2.92
N HIS A 11 -5.56 -19.23 3.77
CA HIS A 11 -5.58 -20.64 3.39
C HIS A 11 -6.94 -20.94 2.74
N THR A 12 -6.98 -21.03 1.41
CA THR A 12 -8.21 -21.17 0.62
C THR A 12 -9.00 -22.45 0.94
N GLU A 13 -8.33 -23.51 1.38
CA GLU A 13 -8.95 -24.79 1.74
C GLU A 13 -9.61 -24.79 3.13
N THR A 14 -9.07 -24.04 4.09
CA THR A 14 -9.54 -24.05 5.49
C THR A 14 -10.25 -22.76 5.90
N GLY A 15 -10.02 -21.67 5.19
CA GLY A 15 -10.46 -20.32 5.56
C GLY A 15 -9.60 -19.65 6.64
N ASP A 16 -8.49 -20.28 7.04
CA ASP A 16 -7.60 -19.74 8.07
C ASP A 16 -6.80 -18.55 7.55
N HIS A 17 -6.50 -17.60 8.45
CA HIS A 17 -5.67 -16.44 8.14
C HIS A 17 -4.37 -16.52 8.94
N THR A 18 -3.24 -16.44 8.26
CA THR A 18 -1.93 -16.28 8.91
C THR A 18 -1.54 -14.82 8.81
N VAL A 19 -1.35 -14.16 9.96
CA VAL A 19 -0.89 -12.78 10.03
C VAL A 19 0.54 -12.78 10.55
N VAL A 20 1.50 -12.45 9.69
CA VAL A 20 2.91 -12.28 10.07
C VAL A 20 3.18 -10.80 10.26
N THR A 21 3.33 -10.38 11.52
CA THR A 21 3.65 -8.99 11.85
C THR A 21 5.14 -8.81 12.16
N LEU A 22 5.81 -7.91 11.43
CA LEU A 22 7.12 -7.40 11.83
C LEU A 22 6.93 -6.15 12.68
N ASN A 23 7.23 -6.25 13.99
CA ASN A 23 7.24 -5.13 14.93
C ASN A 23 8.65 -4.56 15.02
N GLY A 24 8.91 -3.36 14.49
CA GLY A 24 10.25 -2.76 14.57
C GLY A 24 10.36 -1.35 14.00
N HIS A 25 11.36 -0.60 14.48
CA HIS A 25 11.67 0.80 14.17
C HIS A 25 12.02 1.06 12.68
N HIS A 26 12.47 2.29 12.37
CA HIS A 26 12.94 2.83 11.07
C HIS A 26 13.95 1.97 10.25
N GLU A 27 14.27 0.75 10.68
CA GLU A 27 15.29 -0.13 10.10
C GLU A 27 14.70 -1.32 9.32
N ILE A 28 13.37 -1.34 9.09
CA ILE A 28 12.78 -2.39 8.25
C ILE A 28 13.26 -2.20 6.80
N THR A 29 14.01 -3.19 6.30
CA THR A 29 14.43 -3.30 4.91
C THR A 29 13.61 -4.36 4.19
N ALA A 30 13.56 -4.30 2.86
CA ALA A 30 12.78 -5.27 2.09
C ALA A 30 13.34 -6.71 2.24
N ASP A 31 14.65 -6.85 2.44
CA ASP A 31 15.32 -8.15 2.59
C ASP A 31 14.89 -8.94 3.84
N MET A 32 14.25 -8.27 4.82
CA MET A 32 13.69 -8.95 5.99
C MET A 32 12.48 -9.82 5.64
N ILE A 33 11.85 -9.60 4.48
CA ILE A 33 10.74 -10.42 3.98
C ILE A 33 11.30 -11.37 2.93
N SER A 34 11.06 -12.67 3.09
CA SER A 34 11.49 -13.68 2.12
C SER A 34 10.72 -13.55 0.80
N ASN A 35 11.36 -13.86 -0.33
CA ASN A 35 10.68 -13.92 -1.63
C ASN A 35 9.56 -14.97 -1.67
N THR A 36 9.64 -16.00 -0.82
CA THR A 36 8.62 -17.05 -0.74
C THR A 36 7.29 -16.57 -0.17
N GLU A 37 7.24 -15.39 0.44
CA GLU A 37 6.02 -14.79 0.98
C GLU A 37 5.17 -14.10 -0.08
N PHE A 38 5.73 -13.81 -1.27
CA PHE A 38 5.01 -13.16 -2.35
C PHE A 38 4.45 -14.23 -3.28
N THR A 39 3.21 -14.64 -3.03
CA THR A 39 2.47 -15.59 -3.85
C THR A 39 1.11 -15.00 -4.23
N PRO A 40 0.44 -15.53 -5.28
CA PRO A 40 -0.90 -15.10 -5.65
C PRO A 40 -1.97 -15.31 -4.55
N ASP A 41 -1.73 -16.24 -3.63
CA ASP A 41 -2.65 -16.53 -2.51
C ASP A 41 -2.42 -15.61 -1.29
N ASN A 42 -1.41 -14.74 -1.36
CA ASN A 42 -1.04 -13.82 -0.29
C ASN A 42 -1.38 -12.38 -0.64
N THR A 43 -1.58 -11.56 0.40
CA THR A 43 -1.72 -10.11 0.27
C THR A 43 -0.64 -9.39 1.07
N LEU A 44 0.08 -8.50 0.39
CA LEU A 44 0.98 -7.53 1.00
C LEU A 44 0.18 -6.30 1.46
N MET A 45 0.14 -6.07 2.77
CA MET A 45 -0.53 -4.91 3.36
C MET A 45 0.48 -3.91 3.94
N LEU A 46 0.48 -2.68 3.42
CA LEU A 46 1.45 -1.64 3.75
C LEU A 46 0.83 -0.41 4.40
N GLN A 47 1.65 0.33 5.15
CA GLN A 47 1.41 1.71 5.53
C GLN A 47 2.52 2.62 4.99
N ALA A 48 2.20 3.88 4.71
CA ALA A 48 3.12 4.87 4.16
C ALA A 48 4.25 5.35 5.11
N LYS A 49 4.54 4.64 6.20
CA LYS A 49 5.57 5.04 7.19
C LYS A 49 6.99 4.55 6.89
N LEU A 50 7.15 3.59 5.99
CA LEU A 50 8.47 3.07 5.60
C LEU A 50 9.19 4.05 4.66
N HIS A 51 10.52 3.90 4.55
CA HIS A 51 11.29 4.57 3.51
C HIS A 51 10.76 4.20 2.12
N GLU A 52 10.76 5.16 1.20
CA GLU A 52 10.23 4.96 -0.16
C GLU A 52 10.98 3.84 -0.89
N GLU A 53 12.29 3.71 -0.69
CA GLU A 53 13.09 2.61 -1.23
C GLU A 53 12.59 1.24 -0.76
N THR A 54 12.34 1.06 0.55
CA THR A 54 11.77 -0.18 1.09
C THR A 54 10.39 -0.46 0.51
N LEU A 55 9.52 0.56 0.40
CA LEU A 55 8.21 0.40 -0.22
C LEU A 55 8.32 -0.02 -1.67
N SER A 56 9.19 0.62 -2.44
CA SER A 56 9.41 0.28 -3.86
C SER A 56 9.82 -1.17 -4.01
N GLN A 57 10.83 -1.62 -3.26
CA GLN A 57 11.33 -2.99 -3.34
C GLN A 57 10.26 -4.02 -2.96
N LEU A 58 9.49 -3.78 -1.89
CA LEU A 58 8.42 -4.69 -1.48
C LEU A 58 7.28 -4.75 -2.50
N ILE A 59 6.84 -3.60 -3.02
CA ILE A 59 5.77 -3.50 -4.01
C ILE A 59 6.21 -4.12 -5.33
N ASP A 60 7.44 -3.87 -5.77
CA ASP A 60 7.99 -4.47 -7.00
C ASP A 60 8.02 -5.99 -6.91
N ARG A 61 8.44 -6.54 -5.76
CA ARG A 61 8.48 -7.98 -5.54
C ARG A 61 7.08 -8.59 -5.51
N ALA A 62 6.12 -7.95 -4.83
CA ALA A 62 4.74 -8.42 -4.82
C ALA A 62 4.11 -8.38 -6.22
N TYR A 63 4.27 -7.26 -6.93
CA TYR A 63 3.73 -7.04 -8.27
C TYR A 63 4.29 -8.04 -9.29
N GLN A 64 5.58 -8.38 -9.19
CA GLN A 64 6.23 -9.37 -10.06
C GLN A 64 5.77 -10.81 -9.82
N ASN A 65 5.18 -11.10 -8.65
CA ASN A 65 4.73 -12.45 -8.27
C ASN A 65 3.20 -12.55 -8.18
N ASP A 66 2.48 -11.61 -8.79
CA ASP A 66 1.00 -11.54 -8.77
C ASP A 66 0.41 -11.57 -7.36
N CYS A 67 1.16 -11.12 -6.36
CA CYS A 67 0.74 -11.01 -4.96
C CYS A 67 -0.06 -9.71 -4.79
N ALA A 68 -1.28 -9.80 -4.23
CA ALA A 68 -2.15 -8.64 -4.09
C ALA A 68 -1.54 -7.59 -3.17
N ILE A 69 -1.67 -6.31 -3.50
CA ILE A 69 -1.01 -5.19 -2.83
C ILE A 69 -2.03 -4.17 -2.36
N THR A 70 -2.14 -4.01 -1.04
CA THR A 70 -2.97 -2.98 -0.42
C THR A 70 -2.10 -2.01 0.37
N MET A 71 -2.34 -0.71 0.22
CA MET A 71 -1.66 0.31 1.02
C MET A 71 -2.66 1.25 1.69
N ASN A 72 -2.49 1.44 3.00
CA ASN A 72 -3.07 2.57 3.71
C ASN A 72 -2.10 3.76 3.68
N MET A 73 -2.48 4.87 3.03
CA MET A 73 -1.63 6.06 2.86
C MET A 73 -1.62 6.96 4.11
N ALA A 74 -1.27 6.37 5.25
CA ALA A 74 -1.21 7.03 6.55
C ALA A 74 0.19 6.90 7.18
N PRO A 75 0.92 8.00 7.42
CA PRO A 75 0.58 9.39 7.06
C PRO A 75 0.66 9.63 5.55
N VAL A 76 -0.05 10.66 5.07
CA VAL A 76 0.06 11.08 3.67
C VAL A 76 1.49 11.53 3.38
N LYS A 77 2.06 10.99 2.31
CA LYS A 77 3.33 11.42 1.76
C LYS A 77 3.29 11.36 0.25
N LYS A 78 4.17 12.13 -0.38
CA LYS A 78 4.36 12.05 -1.83
C LYS A 78 5.21 10.82 -2.14
N LEU A 79 4.63 9.88 -2.88
CA LEU A 79 5.29 8.74 -3.50
C LEU A 79 5.30 8.91 -5.03
N ASP A 80 6.21 8.21 -5.70
CA ASP A 80 6.13 8.09 -7.15
C ASP A 80 4.77 7.50 -7.58
N LYS A 81 4.16 8.13 -8.61
CA LYS A 81 2.93 7.65 -9.22
C LYS A 81 3.08 6.22 -9.75
N SER A 82 4.25 5.88 -10.29
CA SER A 82 4.53 4.54 -10.82
C SER A 82 4.48 3.45 -9.73
N LEU A 83 4.71 3.83 -8.48
CA LEU A 83 4.61 2.94 -7.33
C LEU A 83 3.14 2.73 -6.94
N ILE A 84 2.37 3.82 -6.88
CA ILE A 84 0.95 3.79 -6.50
C ILE A 84 0.13 3.03 -7.56
N SER A 85 0.46 3.14 -8.85
CA SER A 85 -0.25 2.44 -9.93
C SER A 85 -0.09 0.91 -9.93
N LYS A 86 0.75 0.35 -9.05
CA LYS A 86 0.92 -1.10 -8.88
C LYS A 86 0.03 -1.67 -7.78
N LEU A 87 -0.63 -0.81 -7.01
CA LEU A 87 -1.50 -1.22 -5.92
C LEU A 87 -2.80 -1.76 -6.49
N ASP A 88 -3.38 -2.77 -5.84
CA ASP A 88 -4.75 -3.22 -6.11
C ASP A 88 -5.76 -2.42 -5.29
N LEU A 89 -5.34 -1.90 -4.14
CA LEU A 89 -6.19 -1.11 -3.26
C LEU A 89 -5.39 -0.01 -2.53
N LEU A 90 -5.83 1.22 -2.71
CA LEU A 90 -5.36 2.38 -1.95
C LEU A 90 -6.42 2.78 -0.91
N VAL A 91 -6.08 2.65 0.37
CA VAL A 91 -6.93 3.06 1.49
C VAL A 91 -6.52 4.44 1.96
N ILE A 92 -7.49 5.35 2.01
CA ILE A 92 -7.33 6.74 2.44
C ILE A 92 -8.54 7.16 3.27
N ASN A 93 -8.31 7.94 4.31
CA ASN A 93 -9.37 8.64 5.03
C ASN A 93 -9.72 9.97 4.33
N GLU A 94 -10.85 10.58 4.70
CA GLU A 94 -11.36 11.81 4.07
C GLU A 94 -10.36 12.98 4.10
N HIS A 95 -9.72 13.22 5.25
CA HIS A 95 -8.73 14.29 5.39
C HIS A 95 -7.47 14.01 4.57
N GLU A 96 -7.07 12.75 4.48
CA GLU A 96 -5.90 12.29 3.71
C GLU A 96 -6.14 12.43 2.21
N ALA A 97 -7.39 12.21 1.75
CA ALA A 97 -7.78 12.42 0.37
C ALA A 97 -7.59 13.88 -0.06
N LEU A 98 -7.98 14.84 0.78
CA LEU A 98 -7.76 16.26 0.53
C LEU A 98 -6.27 16.60 0.43
N ASP A 99 -5.45 16.02 1.31
CA ASP A 99 -3.99 16.20 1.28
C ASP A 99 -3.38 15.63 -0.01
N ILE A 100 -3.83 14.46 -0.46
CA ILE A 100 -3.39 13.86 -1.73
C ILE A 100 -3.75 14.76 -2.92
N LEU A 101 -5.00 15.24 -3.01
CA LEU A 101 -5.41 16.15 -4.07
C LEU A 101 -4.49 17.38 -4.13
N ASN A 102 -4.14 17.93 -2.96
CA ASN A 102 -3.27 19.10 -2.83
C ASN A 102 -1.80 18.82 -3.19
N ILE A 103 -1.25 17.68 -2.78
CA ILE A 103 0.16 17.29 -3.02
C ILE A 103 0.39 16.98 -4.50
N TYR A 104 -0.56 16.30 -5.13
CA TYR A 104 -0.47 15.87 -6.53
C TYR A 104 -1.09 16.87 -7.51
N LYS A 105 -1.70 17.96 -7.02
CA LYS A 105 -2.36 18.99 -7.82
C LYS A 105 -3.45 18.40 -8.72
N ILE A 106 -4.18 17.43 -8.18
CA ILE A 106 -5.31 16.79 -8.84
C ILE A 106 -6.48 17.77 -8.76
N SER A 107 -7.09 18.07 -9.90
CA SER A 107 -8.26 18.95 -9.95
C SER A 107 -9.45 18.20 -9.39
N ASN A 108 -10.08 18.73 -8.34
CA ASN A 108 -11.34 18.21 -7.83
C ASN A 108 -12.49 19.06 -8.39
N ASN A 109 -13.29 18.48 -9.27
CA ASN A 109 -14.29 19.21 -10.03
C ASN A 109 -15.68 19.24 -9.37
N LYS A 110 -15.86 18.52 -8.25
CA LYS A 110 -17.15 18.36 -7.56
C LYS A 110 -16.89 18.25 -6.06
N ARG A 111 -17.92 18.03 -5.24
CA ARG A 111 -17.83 18.11 -3.77
C ARG A 111 -16.79 17.11 -3.23
N ASN A 112 -16.37 17.25 -1.97
CA ASN A 112 -15.41 16.35 -1.31
C ASN A 112 -15.70 14.84 -1.54
N GLU A 113 -16.96 14.50 -1.79
CA GLU A 113 -17.51 13.17 -2.10
C GLU A 113 -16.87 12.47 -3.33
N ASP A 114 -16.38 13.20 -4.34
CA ASP A 114 -15.81 12.62 -5.57
C ASP A 114 -14.28 12.44 -5.51
N SER A 115 -13.64 12.81 -4.40
CA SER A 115 -12.17 12.80 -4.26
C SER A 115 -11.55 11.42 -4.52
N ALA A 116 -12.24 10.34 -4.12
CA ALA A 116 -11.76 8.98 -4.35
C ALA A 116 -11.68 8.65 -5.85
N GLN A 117 -12.69 9.04 -6.63
CA GLN A 117 -12.71 8.78 -8.08
C GLN A 117 -11.63 9.57 -8.81
N ASP A 118 -11.40 10.83 -8.43
CA ASP A 118 -10.36 11.68 -9.02
C ASP A 118 -8.96 11.12 -8.71
N ILE A 119 -8.74 10.65 -7.47
CA ILE A 119 -7.49 10.00 -7.04
C ILE A 119 -7.27 8.67 -7.79
N ALA A 120 -8.28 7.80 -7.82
CA ALA A 120 -8.26 6.53 -8.55
C ALA A 120 -7.90 6.74 -10.03
N SER A 121 -8.59 7.67 -10.69
CA SER A 121 -8.35 8.01 -12.10
C SER A 121 -6.95 8.58 -12.33
N TYR A 122 -6.44 9.38 -11.39
CA TYR A 122 -5.10 9.96 -11.49
C TYR A 122 -4.00 8.91 -11.36
N PHE A 123 -4.12 7.96 -10.43
CA PHE A 123 -3.10 6.93 -10.21
C PHE A 123 -3.27 5.68 -11.09
N GLY A 124 -4.47 5.43 -11.62
CA GLY A 124 -4.79 4.21 -12.35
C GLY A 124 -4.98 3.01 -11.42
N VAL A 125 -5.57 3.25 -10.24
CA VAL A 125 -5.87 2.25 -9.19
C VAL A 125 -7.37 2.18 -9.01
#